data_AF-A0A847NTI2-F1
#
_entry.id   AF-A0A847NTI2-F1
#
_cell.length_a   1.000
_cell.length_b   1.000
_cell.length_c   1.000
_cell.angle_alpha   90.00
_cell.angle_beta   90.00
_cell.angle_gamma   90.00
#
_symmetry.space_group_name_H-M   'P 1'
#
loop_
_entity.id
_entity.type
_entity.pdbx_description
1 polymer ?
#
loop_
_entity_poly.entity_id
_entity_poly.type
_entity_poly.pdbx_seq_one_letter_code
_entity_poly.pdbx_strand_id
1 'polypeptide(L)'
;MNETRKNPKKITDKIQFEQCDILSKLKGIDLQELLYELESFHLDLRTQLGLDSKITFGTEIEFENAIYNDVKKQLDQNFNNTWQLKYDETVSSSRTINNENISCGGEIVSPILKDKEETWQELQWVCQILQRLQARTKNMSGGHIHFGANYLDTSEKYWLNFIQLWIIYERIIYRFVFGDKIGPCGRIMEYANPISQKLYKNFFKLRSNNYTVIKENLPVFRNQAINFKNTKGGQFDIMNTIEFRCPNSSINPVVWQNNVNLFGKILMLCKSDRYDKDLINRKLKQYRKQDSSMIFYQEIYLQEALEFCDLVFNNNVDKLYFLKQYLKSFEYQHNSDENIKQIVL
;
A
#
# COMPACT_ATOMS: atom_id res chain seq x y z
N MET A 1 37.01 -4.28 -4.15
CA MET A 1 37.18 -3.71 -2.80
C MET A 1 35.79 -3.37 -2.30
N ASN A 2 35.31 -4.11 -1.31
CA ASN A 2 33.99 -3.93 -0.71
C ASN A 2 34.03 -2.75 0.25
N GLU A 3 33.51 -1.60 -0.16
CA GLU A 3 33.03 -0.62 0.81
C GLU A 3 31.73 -1.15 1.40
N THR A 4 31.79 -1.60 2.64
CA THR A 4 30.62 -1.69 3.52
C THR A 4 29.96 -0.33 3.55
N ARG A 5 28.92 -0.12 2.73
CA ARG A 5 27.99 1.02 2.89
C ARG A 5 27.42 0.90 4.29
N LYS A 6 27.92 1.72 5.22
CA LYS A 6 27.25 1.93 6.51
C LYS A 6 25.82 2.36 6.18
N ASN A 7 24.82 1.64 6.66
CA ASN A 7 23.44 2.11 6.60
C ASN A 7 23.42 3.53 7.19
N PRO A 8 23.00 4.55 6.42
CA PRO A 8 22.86 5.88 6.98
C PRO A 8 21.90 5.79 8.17
N LYS A 9 22.23 6.46 9.29
CA LYS A 9 21.36 6.52 10.49
C LYS A 9 20.49 7.77 10.51
N LYS A 10 20.58 8.58 9.46
CA LYS A 10 20.00 9.91 9.33
C LYS A 10 19.89 10.27 7.86
N ILE A 11 18.92 11.11 7.49
CA ILE A 11 18.79 11.67 6.13
C ILE A 11 19.40 13.08 6.07
N THR A 12 19.27 13.85 7.14
CA THR A 12 19.96 15.13 7.34
C THR A 12 20.63 15.13 8.70
N ASP A 13 21.45 16.13 9.01
CA ASP A 13 21.97 16.30 10.38
C ASP A 13 20.88 16.44 11.43
N LYS A 14 19.68 16.89 11.02
CA LYS A 14 18.53 17.14 11.90
C LYS A 14 17.55 15.96 11.99
N ILE A 15 17.40 15.15 10.95
CA ILE A 15 16.39 14.09 10.88
C ILE A 15 17.08 12.72 10.98
N GLN A 16 17.03 12.14 12.17
CA GLN A 16 17.59 10.82 12.47
C GLN A 16 16.53 9.73 12.33
N PHE A 17 16.88 8.56 11.82
CA PHE A 17 15.91 7.52 11.43
C PHE A 17 15.03 7.00 12.57
N GLU A 18 15.63 6.81 13.75
CA GLU A 18 14.95 6.26 14.93
C GLU A 18 14.16 7.31 15.72
N GLN A 19 14.31 8.60 15.40
CA GLN A 19 13.53 9.66 16.03
C GLN A 19 12.12 9.73 15.42
N CYS A 20 11.22 10.52 16.01
CA CYS A 20 9.87 10.71 15.52
C CYS A 20 9.54 12.20 15.45
N ASP A 21 10.15 12.88 14.49
CA ASP A 21 9.95 14.32 14.27
C ASP A 21 8.56 14.60 13.70
N ILE A 22 7.99 15.77 14.00
CA ILE A 22 6.70 16.19 13.44
C ILE A 22 6.96 16.90 12.12
N LEU A 23 7.01 16.15 11.01
CA LEU A 23 7.41 16.65 9.70
C LEU A 23 6.45 17.71 9.16
N SER A 24 5.17 17.65 9.53
CA SER A 24 4.15 18.63 9.18
C SER A 24 4.41 20.05 9.73
N LYS A 25 5.30 20.17 10.72
CA LYS A 25 5.75 21.45 11.28
C LYS A 25 6.95 22.05 10.57
N LEU A 26 7.63 21.30 9.69
CA LEU A 26 8.73 21.85 8.88
C LEU A 26 8.19 22.92 7.92
N LYS A 27 8.95 24.01 7.77
CA LYS A 27 8.61 25.17 6.94
C LYS A 27 9.87 25.74 6.30
N GLY A 28 9.70 26.50 5.22
CA GLY A 28 10.78 27.21 4.56
C GLY A 28 11.95 26.28 4.20
N ILE A 29 13.16 26.70 4.58
CA ILE A 29 14.40 26.01 4.23
C ILE A 29 14.48 24.58 4.77
N ASP A 30 13.95 24.31 5.98
CA ASP A 30 14.02 22.96 6.56
C ASP A 30 13.16 21.95 5.79
N LEU A 31 12.01 22.39 5.27
CA LEU A 31 11.16 21.56 4.44
C LEU A 31 11.80 21.33 3.06
N GLN A 32 12.40 22.37 2.48
CA GLN A 32 13.11 22.26 1.19
C GLN A 32 14.31 21.31 1.31
N GLU A 33 15.08 21.40 2.39
CA GLU A 33 16.21 20.52 2.70
C GLU A 33 15.75 19.06 2.80
N LEU A 34 14.66 18.78 3.55
CA LEU A 34 14.09 17.43 3.61
C LEU A 34 13.68 16.92 2.22
N LEU A 35 12.99 17.73 1.42
CA LEU A 35 12.52 17.31 0.09
C LEU A 35 13.68 17.04 -0.87
N TYR A 36 14.73 17.87 -0.82
CA TYR A 36 15.94 17.67 -1.61
C TYR A 36 16.66 16.37 -1.25
N GLU A 37 16.86 16.12 0.05
CA GLU A 37 17.54 14.91 0.52
C GLU A 37 16.69 13.63 0.28
N LEU A 38 15.36 13.76 0.24
CA LEU A 38 14.48 12.66 -0.16
C LEU A 38 14.67 12.21 -1.61
N GLU A 39 15.17 13.07 -2.51
CA GLU A 39 15.44 12.69 -3.91
C GLU A 39 16.57 11.66 -4.00
N SER A 40 17.65 11.86 -3.24
CA SER A 40 18.82 10.97 -3.19
C SER A 40 18.65 9.78 -2.24
N PHE A 41 17.66 9.81 -1.35
CA PHE A 41 17.44 8.77 -0.34
C PHE A 41 17.02 7.43 -0.96
N HIS A 42 17.82 6.37 -0.86
CA HIS A 42 17.43 5.07 -1.43
C HIS A 42 16.43 4.33 -0.53
N LEU A 43 15.46 3.62 -1.14
CA LEU A 43 14.55 2.75 -0.39
C LEU A 43 15.07 1.32 -0.40
N ASP A 44 15.66 0.88 0.71
CA ASP A 44 16.10 -0.50 0.88
C ASP A 44 14.97 -1.40 1.38
N LEU A 45 14.97 -2.67 0.95
CA LEU A 45 14.11 -3.69 1.55
C LEU A 45 14.58 -3.98 2.98
N ARG A 46 13.69 -3.76 3.96
CA ARG A 46 14.00 -3.93 5.38
C ARG A 46 13.74 -5.36 5.83
N THR A 47 14.46 -5.83 6.85
CA THR A 47 14.25 -7.16 7.43
C THR A 47 13.04 -7.22 8.35
N GLN A 48 12.56 -6.07 8.83
CA GLN A 48 11.33 -5.93 9.62
C GLN A 48 10.79 -4.50 9.57
N LEU A 49 9.49 -4.35 9.83
CA LEU A 49 8.74 -3.09 9.88
C LEU A 49 8.34 -2.68 11.29
N GLY A 50 8.49 -3.57 12.27
CA GLY A 50 7.97 -3.37 13.62
C GLY A 50 6.45 -3.36 13.66
N LEU A 51 5.81 -4.25 12.91
CA LEU A 51 4.37 -4.52 13.06
C LEU A 51 4.13 -5.33 14.33
N ASP A 52 2.94 -5.18 14.93
CA ASP A 52 2.52 -6.03 16.05
C ASP A 52 2.52 -7.51 15.61
N SER A 53 3.10 -8.40 16.43
CA SER A 53 3.18 -9.85 16.19
C SER A 53 1.84 -10.56 15.90
N LYS A 54 0.71 -9.93 16.27
CA LYS A 54 -0.65 -10.40 15.99
C LYS A 54 -1.14 -10.03 14.59
N ILE A 55 -0.48 -9.10 13.90
CA ILE A 55 -0.79 -8.74 12.52
C ILE A 55 -0.32 -9.88 11.61
N THR A 56 -1.26 -10.37 10.81
CA THR A 56 -0.99 -11.23 9.67
C THR A 56 -1.43 -10.52 8.40
N PHE A 57 -0.73 -10.80 7.31
CA PHE A 57 -1.10 -10.27 6.00
C PHE A 57 -0.89 -11.28 4.88
N GLY A 58 -1.41 -10.99 3.70
CA GLY A 58 -1.13 -11.70 2.46
C GLY A 58 -1.15 -10.74 1.28
N THR A 59 -0.48 -11.10 0.19
CA THR A 59 -0.37 -10.28 -1.03
C THR A 59 -0.82 -11.06 -2.25
N GLU A 60 -1.52 -10.39 -3.15
CA GLU A 60 -1.86 -10.90 -4.49
C GLU A 60 -1.22 -9.97 -5.53
N ILE A 61 -0.28 -10.51 -6.31
CA ILE A 61 0.55 -9.77 -7.27
C ILE A 61 0.10 -10.16 -8.68
N GLU A 62 -0.72 -9.33 -9.31
CA GLU A 62 -1.07 -9.50 -10.72
C GLU A 62 0.11 -9.11 -11.61
N PHE A 63 0.26 -9.79 -12.75
CA PHE A 63 1.28 -9.48 -13.73
C PHE A 63 0.82 -9.82 -15.15
N GLU A 64 1.39 -9.11 -16.11
CA GLU A 64 1.16 -9.26 -17.55
C GLU A 64 2.43 -9.87 -18.20
N ASN A 65 2.28 -10.34 -19.44
CA ASN A 65 3.34 -10.69 -20.38
C ASN A 65 4.25 -11.90 -20.09
N ALA A 66 4.52 -12.24 -18.83
CA ALA A 66 5.33 -13.43 -18.51
C ALA A 66 4.55 -14.71 -18.79
N ILE A 67 5.23 -15.74 -19.31
CA ILE A 67 4.62 -17.04 -19.64
C ILE A 67 4.16 -17.70 -18.34
N TYR A 68 2.87 -18.04 -18.27
CA TYR A 68 2.23 -18.56 -17.06
C TYR A 68 2.95 -19.80 -16.51
N ASN A 69 3.27 -20.75 -17.40
CA ASN A 69 3.92 -22.01 -17.03
C ASN A 69 5.37 -21.82 -16.54
N ASP A 70 6.09 -20.83 -17.05
CA ASP A 70 7.45 -20.54 -16.59
C ASP A 70 7.42 -19.93 -15.18
N VAL A 71 6.47 -19.03 -14.93
CA VAL A 71 6.23 -18.49 -13.58
C VAL A 71 5.86 -19.62 -12.63
N LYS A 72 4.92 -20.51 -13.00
CA LYS A 72 4.52 -21.66 -12.17
C LYS A 72 5.72 -22.53 -11.82
N LYS A 73 6.53 -22.89 -12.82
CA LYS A 73 7.73 -23.71 -12.63
C LYS A 73 8.71 -23.06 -11.65
N GLN A 74 8.97 -21.77 -11.80
CA GLN A 74 9.86 -21.04 -10.88
C GLN A 74 9.28 -21.01 -9.46
N LEU A 75 7.98 -20.77 -9.29
CA LEU A 75 7.36 -20.78 -7.96
C LEU A 75 7.45 -22.15 -7.29
N ASP A 76 7.14 -23.22 -8.03
CA ASP A 76 7.16 -24.59 -7.50
C ASP A 76 8.55 -25.01 -7.03
N GLN A 77 9.59 -24.63 -7.80
CA GLN A 77 10.98 -24.93 -7.48
C GLN A 77 11.50 -24.18 -6.25
N ASN A 78 11.01 -22.97 -5.98
CA ASN A 78 11.55 -22.11 -4.92
C ASN A 78 10.70 -22.14 -3.63
N PHE A 79 9.40 -22.46 -3.72
CA PHE A 79 8.46 -22.27 -2.60
C PHE A 79 7.63 -23.51 -2.25
N ASN A 80 7.87 -24.68 -2.85
CA ASN A 80 7.13 -25.92 -2.54
C ASN A 80 5.58 -25.74 -2.53
N ASN A 81 5.05 -24.91 -3.45
CA ASN A 81 3.63 -24.55 -3.57
C ASN A 81 3.02 -23.68 -2.44
N THR A 82 3.81 -23.07 -1.55
CA THR A 82 3.26 -22.12 -0.54
C THR A 82 2.77 -20.83 -1.20
N TRP A 83 3.50 -20.34 -2.20
CA TRP A 83 3.08 -19.27 -3.10
C TRP A 83 2.35 -19.88 -4.30
N GLN A 84 1.13 -19.43 -4.56
CA GLN A 84 0.24 -20.02 -5.55
C GLN A 84 0.13 -19.12 -6.77
N LEU A 85 0.17 -19.71 -7.96
CA LEU A 85 -0.18 -19.01 -9.20
C LEU A 85 -1.65 -19.27 -9.54
N LYS A 86 -2.40 -18.20 -9.77
CA LYS A 86 -3.80 -18.23 -10.19
C LYS A 86 -3.97 -17.58 -11.55
N TYR A 87 -4.95 -18.06 -12.29
CA TYR A 87 -5.39 -17.41 -13.53
C TYR A 87 -6.19 -16.16 -13.17
N ASP A 88 -5.89 -15.04 -13.84
CA ASP A 88 -6.68 -13.82 -13.77
C ASP A 88 -6.97 -13.32 -15.18
N GLU A 89 -8.25 -13.23 -15.55
CA GLU A 89 -8.69 -12.89 -16.90
C GLU A 89 -8.27 -11.48 -17.32
N THR A 90 -8.11 -10.55 -16.38
CA THR A 90 -7.87 -9.13 -16.67
C THR A 90 -6.44 -8.85 -17.13
N VAL A 91 -5.49 -9.67 -16.69
CA VAL A 91 -4.06 -9.57 -17.03
C VAL A 91 -3.57 -10.73 -17.92
N SER A 92 -4.41 -11.73 -18.14
CA SER A 92 -4.07 -12.89 -18.97
C SER A 92 -4.24 -12.62 -20.47
N SER A 93 -3.33 -13.17 -21.26
CA SER A 93 -3.35 -13.12 -22.72
C SER A 93 -2.81 -14.42 -23.32
N SER A 94 -3.04 -14.62 -24.63
CA SER A 94 -2.47 -15.72 -25.39
C SER A 94 -1.47 -15.20 -26.42
N ARG A 95 -0.34 -15.90 -26.57
CA ARG A 95 0.64 -15.66 -27.63
C ARG A 95 0.83 -16.91 -28.46
N THR A 96 0.93 -16.76 -29.78
CA THR A 96 1.29 -17.89 -30.66
C THR A 96 2.79 -17.94 -30.84
N ILE A 97 3.43 -19.03 -30.41
CA ILE A 97 4.85 -19.31 -30.58
C ILE A 97 4.96 -20.71 -31.20
N ASN A 98 5.66 -20.85 -32.33
CA ASN A 98 5.82 -22.13 -33.04
C ASN A 98 4.49 -22.88 -33.31
N ASN A 99 3.44 -22.15 -33.70
CA ASN A 99 2.06 -22.66 -33.90
C ASN A 99 1.36 -23.20 -32.64
N GLU A 100 1.88 -22.93 -31.44
CA GLU A 100 1.25 -23.26 -30.17
C GLU A 100 0.74 -21.99 -29.48
N ASN A 101 -0.45 -22.07 -28.87
CA ASN A 101 -1.01 -21.00 -28.05
C ASN A 101 -0.48 -21.10 -26.62
N ILE A 102 0.25 -20.08 -26.19
CA ILE A 102 0.90 -20.00 -24.88
C ILE A 102 0.21 -18.94 -24.04
N SER A 103 -0.22 -19.33 -22.84
CA SER A 103 -0.83 -18.44 -21.85
C SER A 103 0.24 -17.58 -21.16
N CYS A 104 -0.04 -16.29 -21.06
CA CYS A 104 0.79 -15.28 -20.41
C CYS A 104 -0.03 -14.46 -19.41
N GLY A 105 0.62 -13.94 -18.38
CA GLY A 105 -0.01 -13.17 -17.31
C GLY A 105 -0.71 -14.04 -16.26
N GLY A 106 -1.06 -13.47 -15.11
CA GLY A 106 -1.71 -14.17 -14.01
C GLY A 106 -1.57 -13.43 -12.68
N GLU A 107 -1.91 -14.10 -11.58
CA GLU A 107 -1.84 -13.56 -10.21
C GLU A 107 -1.05 -14.50 -9.31
N ILE A 108 -0.04 -13.98 -8.62
CA ILE A 108 0.70 -14.72 -7.59
C ILE A 108 0.13 -14.39 -6.21
N VAL A 109 -0.31 -15.40 -5.47
CA VAL A 109 -0.92 -15.27 -4.14
C VAL A 109 -0.01 -15.85 -3.07
N SER A 110 0.27 -15.06 -2.05
CA SER A 110 1.13 -15.46 -0.93
C SER A 110 0.43 -16.43 0.03
N PRO A 111 1.19 -17.18 0.86
CA PRO A 111 0.65 -17.76 2.08
C PRO A 111 0.26 -16.65 3.09
N ILE A 112 -0.19 -17.03 4.29
CA ILE A 112 -0.36 -16.08 5.41
C ILE A 112 1.03 -15.70 5.93
N LEU A 113 1.36 -14.42 5.83
CA LEU A 113 2.65 -13.83 6.17
C LEU A 113 2.61 -13.06 7.49
N LYS A 114 3.81 -12.79 8.03
CA LYS A 114 4.06 -11.95 9.22
C LYS A 114 5.26 -11.06 8.97
N ASP A 115 5.41 -9.99 9.75
CA ASP A 115 6.56 -9.10 9.65
C ASP A 115 7.82 -9.77 10.22
N LYS A 116 8.57 -10.46 9.37
CA LYS A 116 9.82 -11.14 9.68
C LYS A 116 10.71 -11.22 8.45
N GLU A 117 12.01 -11.39 8.67
CA GLU A 117 13.00 -11.35 7.60
C GLU A 117 12.71 -12.35 6.48
N GLU A 118 12.33 -13.59 6.81
CA GLU A 118 12.07 -14.62 5.80
C GLU A 118 10.90 -14.23 4.89
N THR A 119 9.87 -13.57 5.43
CA THR A 119 8.74 -13.09 4.63
C THR A 119 9.18 -12.07 3.58
N TRP A 120 10.07 -11.15 3.95
CA TRP A 120 10.54 -10.12 3.03
C TRP A 120 11.51 -10.70 1.99
N GLN A 121 12.33 -11.69 2.37
CA GLN A 121 13.18 -12.44 1.45
C GLN A 121 12.36 -13.24 0.43
N GLU A 122 11.29 -13.93 0.85
CA GLU A 122 10.39 -14.64 -0.05
C GLU A 122 9.72 -13.69 -1.05
N LEU A 123 9.18 -12.56 -0.57
CA LEU A 123 8.57 -11.55 -1.42
C LEU A 123 9.59 -10.96 -2.43
N GLN A 124 10.83 -10.73 -2.00
CA GLN A 124 11.92 -10.31 -2.89
C GLN A 124 12.17 -11.35 -3.99
N TRP A 125 12.23 -12.64 -3.66
CA TRP A 125 12.42 -13.70 -4.65
C TRP A 125 11.25 -13.79 -5.63
N VAL A 126 10.00 -13.66 -5.18
CA VAL A 126 8.83 -13.62 -6.07
C VAL A 126 8.93 -12.47 -7.06
N CYS A 127 9.23 -11.26 -6.58
CA CYS A 127 9.45 -10.11 -7.44
C CYS A 127 10.62 -10.30 -8.43
N GLN A 128 11.72 -10.92 -8.00
CA GLN A 128 12.86 -11.24 -8.87
C GLN A 128 12.51 -12.29 -9.94
N ILE A 129 11.68 -13.28 -9.63
CA ILE A 129 11.18 -14.25 -10.62
C ILE A 129 10.43 -13.50 -11.73
N LEU A 130 9.48 -12.64 -11.34
CA LEU A 130 8.72 -11.83 -12.30
C LEU A 130 9.62 -10.92 -13.14
N GLN A 131 10.62 -10.29 -12.51
CA GLN A 131 11.58 -9.43 -13.21
C GLN A 131 12.43 -10.23 -14.22
N ARG A 132 12.97 -11.40 -13.84
CA ARG A 132 13.75 -12.26 -14.74
C ARG A 132 12.92 -12.77 -15.92
N LEU A 133 11.64 -13.05 -15.69
CA LEU A 133 10.69 -13.47 -16.72
C LEU A 133 10.07 -12.30 -17.49
N GLN A 134 10.58 -11.08 -17.29
CA GLN A 134 10.16 -9.86 -18.00
C GLN A 134 8.66 -9.58 -17.89
N ALA A 135 8.08 -9.92 -16.74
CA ALA A 135 6.70 -9.60 -16.42
C ALA A 135 6.50 -8.08 -16.43
N ARG A 136 5.30 -7.64 -16.82
CA ARG A 136 4.91 -6.23 -16.74
C ARG A 136 3.82 -6.05 -15.68
N THR A 137 3.82 -4.90 -15.01
CA THR A 137 2.82 -4.54 -14.00
C THR A 137 2.34 -3.10 -14.21
N LYS A 138 2.08 -2.73 -15.48
CA LYS A 138 1.93 -1.32 -15.88
C LYS A 138 0.51 -0.95 -16.24
N ASN A 139 -0.18 -1.79 -17.02
CA ASN A 139 -1.43 -1.36 -17.63
C ASN A 139 -2.62 -1.82 -16.79
N MET A 140 -2.73 -3.13 -16.61
CA MET A 140 -3.94 -3.76 -16.07
C MET A 140 -3.74 -4.30 -14.66
N SER A 141 -2.49 -4.56 -14.26
CA SER A 141 -2.16 -5.24 -13.01
C SER A 141 -2.44 -4.41 -11.76
N GLY A 142 -3.48 -4.81 -11.03
CA GLY A 142 -3.76 -4.40 -9.65
C GLY A 142 -2.96 -5.23 -8.64
N GLY A 143 -2.90 -4.73 -7.42
CA GLY A 143 -2.33 -5.45 -6.30
C GLY A 143 -3.32 -5.52 -5.16
N HIS A 144 -3.44 -6.69 -4.53
CA HIS A 144 -4.28 -6.83 -3.33
C HIS A 144 -3.41 -7.12 -2.10
N ILE A 145 -3.81 -6.54 -0.97
CA ILE A 145 -3.21 -6.84 0.32
C ILE A 145 -4.32 -7.17 1.31
N HIS A 146 -4.22 -8.35 1.91
CA HIS A 146 -5.15 -8.83 2.91
C HIS A 146 -4.54 -8.67 4.28
N PHE A 147 -5.29 -8.14 5.25
CA PHE A 147 -4.89 -8.11 6.66
C PHE A 147 -5.88 -8.88 7.50
N GLY A 148 -5.41 -9.65 8.49
CA GLY A 148 -6.26 -10.33 9.45
C GLY A 148 -7.19 -9.36 10.19
N ALA A 149 -8.51 -9.45 9.96
CA ALA A 149 -9.47 -8.51 10.53
C ALA A 149 -9.60 -8.69 12.05
N ASN A 150 -9.20 -9.86 12.57
CA ASN A 150 -9.07 -10.14 14.00
C ASN A 150 -8.17 -9.12 14.73
N TYR A 151 -7.29 -8.41 14.02
CA TYR A 151 -6.46 -7.38 14.63
C TYR A 151 -7.28 -6.22 15.21
N LEU A 152 -8.33 -5.75 14.50
CA LEU A 152 -9.25 -4.73 15.01
C LEU A 152 -10.28 -5.30 15.99
N ASP A 153 -10.32 -6.62 16.19
CA ASP A 153 -11.25 -7.31 17.08
C ASP A 153 -12.73 -6.94 16.79
N THR A 154 -13.64 -7.15 17.73
CA THR A 154 -15.03 -6.68 17.67
C THR A 154 -15.21 -5.30 18.32
N SER A 155 -14.17 -4.47 18.39
CA SER A 155 -14.25 -3.16 19.05
C SER A 155 -14.83 -2.10 18.11
N GLU A 156 -15.99 -1.55 18.43
CA GLU A 156 -16.62 -0.47 17.66
C GLU A 156 -15.68 0.72 17.48
N LYS A 157 -14.95 1.08 18.56
CA LYS A 157 -13.99 2.19 18.56
C LYS A 157 -12.95 2.00 17.46
N TYR A 158 -12.34 0.82 17.35
CA TYR A 158 -11.25 0.57 16.40
C TYR A 158 -11.74 0.60 14.95
N TRP A 159 -12.93 0.04 14.68
CA TRP A 159 -13.55 0.10 13.36
C TRP A 159 -13.96 1.52 12.97
N LEU A 160 -14.54 2.29 13.89
CA LEU A 160 -14.90 3.69 13.64
C LEU A 160 -13.66 4.55 13.40
N ASN A 161 -12.57 4.34 14.15
CA ASN A 161 -11.30 5.00 13.92
C ASN A 161 -10.76 4.71 12.51
N PHE A 162 -10.78 3.43 12.10
CA PHE A 162 -10.36 3.03 10.75
C PHE A 162 -11.20 3.70 9.66
N ILE A 163 -12.53 3.66 9.78
CA ILE A 163 -13.46 4.26 8.83
C ILE A 163 -13.21 5.77 8.70
N GLN A 164 -13.08 6.49 9.82
CA GLN A 164 -12.83 7.93 9.80
C GLN A 164 -11.49 8.26 9.14
N LEU A 165 -10.42 7.56 9.52
CA LEU A 165 -9.09 7.80 8.95
C LEU A 165 -9.10 7.59 7.44
N TRP A 166 -9.74 6.52 6.96
CA TRP A 166 -9.88 6.24 5.54
C TRP A 166 -10.68 7.33 4.82
N ILE A 167 -11.83 7.76 5.37
CA ILE A 167 -12.63 8.85 4.78
C ILE A 167 -11.78 10.10 4.53
N ILE A 168 -10.95 10.49 5.50
CA ILE A 168 -10.18 11.73 5.45
C ILE A 168 -8.97 11.63 4.52
N TYR A 169 -8.27 10.50 4.54
CA TYR A 169 -6.98 10.37 3.88
C TYR A 169 -7.00 9.44 2.66
N GLU A 170 -8.17 9.02 2.16
CA GLU A 170 -8.27 8.11 1.00
C GLU A 170 -7.44 8.60 -0.19
N ARG A 171 -7.48 9.90 -0.53
CA ARG A 171 -6.65 10.46 -1.62
C ARG A 171 -5.14 10.31 -1.39
N ILE A 172 -4.70 10.48 -0.15
CA ILE A 172 -3.29 10.37 0.23
C ILE A 172 -2.86 8.91 0.13
N ILE A 173 -3.70 8.01 0.63
CA ILE A 173 -3.50 6.56 0.58
C ILE A 173 -3.42 6.09 -0.88
N TYR A 174 -4.38 6.47 -1.73
CA TYR A 174 -4.39 6.09 -3.15
C TYR A 174 -3.12 6.51 -3.87
N ARG A 175 -2.75 7.79 -3.77
CA ARG A 175 -1.52 8.27 -4.40
C ARG A 175 -0.32 7.46 -3.93
N PHE A 176 -0.21 7.20 -2.63
CA PHE A 176 0.89 6.39 -2.09
C PHE A 176 0.91 4.97 -2.67
N VAL A 177 -0.24 4.27 -2.70
CA VAL A 177 -0.31 2.86 -3.14
C VAL A 177 -0.30 2.66 -4.66
N PHE A 178 -0.32 3.73 -5.47
CA PHE A 178 0.15 3.65 -6.85
C PHE A 178 1.62 3.20 -6.94
N GLY A 179 2.35 3.25 -5.82
CA GLY A 179 3.67 2.66 -5.69
C GLY A 179 4.69 3.41 -6.53
N ASP A 180 5.42 2.68 -7.35
CA ASP A 180 6.39 3.17 -8.34
C ASP A 180 5.76 3.75 -9.63
N LYS A 181 4.43 3.98 -9.66
CA LYS A 181 3.72 4.54 -10.81
C LYS A 181 3.20 5.93 -10.50
N ILE A 182 3.16 6.80 -11.51
CA ILE A 182 2.65 8.18 -11.40
C ILE A 182 1.14 8.19 -11.10
N GLY A 183 0.40 7.25 -11.70
CA GLY A 183 -1.05 7.18 -11.61
C GLY A 183 -1.57 5.77 -11.37
N PRO A 184 -2.91 5.61 -11.33
CA PRO A 184 -3.55 4.32 -11.07
C PRO A 184 -3.39 3.33 -12.23
N CYS A 185 -3.60 2.03 -11.94
CA CYS A 185 -3.83 1.03 -12.98
C CYS A 185 -5.08 1.38 -13.81
N GLY A 186 -5.11 0.91 -15.07
CA GLY A 186 -6.09 1.35 -16.07
C GLY A 186 -7.55 1.08 -15.70
N ARG A 187 -7.82 0.08 -14.85
CA ARG A 187 -9.17 -0.32 -14.42
C ARG A 187 -9.45 -0.09 -12.94
N ILE A 188 -8.72 0.82 -12.29
CA ILE A 188 -8.92 1.08 -10.85
C ILE A 188 -10.36 1.49 -10.52
N MET A 189 -11.03 2.23 -11.40
CA MET A 189 -12.43 2.65 -11.17
C MET A 189 -13.43 1.51 -11.29
N GLU A 190 -13.06 0.44 -12.00
CA GLU A 190 -13.89 -0.76 -12.18
C GLU A 190 -13.70 -1.76 -11.04
N TYR A 191 -12.48 -1.92 -10.52
CA TYR A 191 -12.15 -2.99 -9.56
C TYR A 191 -11.75 -2.51 -8.16
N ALA A 192 -11.42 -1.24 -8.00
CA ALA A 192 -10.98 -0.64 -6.74
C ALA A 192 -11.48 0.81 -6.63
N ASN A 193 -12.78 1.03 -6.85
CA ASN A 193 -13.39 2.35 -6.83
C ASN A 193 -13.28 2.99 -5.42
N PRO A 194 -12.92 4.28 -5.30
CA PRO A 194 -12.93 5.02 -4.03
C PRO A 194 -14.23 4.84 -3.21
N ILE A 195 -14.09 4.70 -1.89
CA ILE A 195 -15.19 4.42 -0.97
C ILE A 195 -15.41 5.48 0.11
N SER A 196 -14.53 6.47 0.26
CA SER A 196 -14.65 7.54 1.27
C SER A 196 -16.04 8.18 1.29
N GLN A 197 -16.61 8.50 0.14
CA GLN A 197 -17.95 9.10 0.07
C GLN A 197 -19.06 8.16 0.61
N LYS A 198 -18.97 6.86 0.28
CA LYS A 198 -19.93 5.85 0.74
C LYS A 198 -19.82 5.66 2.25
N LEU A 199 -18.58 5.57 2.75
CA LEU A 199 -18.30 5.49 4.18
C LEU A 199 -18.81 6.73 4.92
N TYR A 200 -18.53 7.93 4.41
CA TYR A 200 -18.95 9.19 5.01
C TYR A 200 -20.48 9.30 5.17
N LYS A 201 -21.23 8.94 4.12
CA LYS A 201 -22.71 8.93 4.16
C LYS A 201 -23.26 8.02 5.27
N ASN A 202 -22.61 6.89 5.51
CA ASN A 202 -23.04 5.92 6.51
C ASN A 202 -22.49 6.24 7.91
N PHE A 203 -21.39 7.01 8.01
CA PHE A 203 -20.63 7.18 9.24
C PHE A 203 -21.48 7.66 10.44
N PHE A 204 -22.32 8.68 10.23
CA PHE A 204 -23.13 9.24 11.31
C PHE A 204 -24.18 8.28 11.85
N LYS A 205 -24.64 7.32 11.03
CA LYS A 205 -25.46 6.20 11.49
C LYS A 205 -24.60 5.22 12.28
N LEU A 206 -23.44 4.85 11.75
CA LEU A 206 -22.57 3.81 12.34
C LEU A 206 -21.98 4.18 13.71
N ARG A 207 -21.65 5.46 13.94
CA ARG A 207 -20.93 5.91 15.15
C ARG A 207 -21.63 5.67 16.49
N SER A 208 -22.94 5.40 16.46
CA SER A 208 -23.77 5.15 17.66
C SER A 208 -24.26 3.71 17.73
N ASN A 209 -23.65 2.80 16.97
CA ASN A 209 -24.07 1.41 16.84
C ASN A 209 -23.00 0.43 17.36
N ASN A 210 -23.42 -0.80 17.61
CA ASN A 210 -22.52 -1.91 17.98
C ASN A 210 -21.75 -2.46 16.78
N TYR A 211 -20.76 -3.31 17.05
CA TYR A 211 -19.88 -3.88 16.04
C TYR A 211 -20.63 -4.64 14.94
N THR A 212 -21.66 -5.41 15.29
CA THR A 212 -22.46 -6.18 14.32
C THR A 212 -23.08 -5.26 13.27
N VAL A 213 -23.72 -4.18 13.71
CA VAL A 213 -24.34 -3.20 12.79
C VAL A 213 -23.27 -2.47 11.98
N ILE A 214 -22.13 -2.12 12.59
CA ILE A 214 -21.02 -1.50 11.86
C ILE A 214 -20.59 -2.41 10.70
N LYS A 215 -20.29 -3.67 11.01
CA LYS A 215 -19.84 -4.68 10.07
C LYS A 215 -20.83 -4.91 8.93
N GLU A 216 -22.12 -5.07 9.23
CA GLU A 216 -23.17 -5.31 8.23
C GLU A 216 -23.34 -4.16 7.22
N ASN A 217 -22.95 -2.95 7.61
CA ASN A 217 -23.04 -1.76 6.77
C ASN A 217 -21.68 -1.38 6.12
N LEU A 218 -20.63 -2.17 6.33
CA LEU A 218 -19.36 -2.01 5.64
C LEU A 218 -19.47 -2.43 4.16
N PRO A 219 -18.67 -1.83 3.27
CA PRO A 219 -18.63 -2.21 1.87
C PRO A 219 -18.20 -3.67 1.63
N VAL A 220 -19.06 -4.50 1.05
CA VAL A 220 -18.77 -5.93 0.74
C VAL A 220 -18.65 -6.23 -0.77
N PHE A 221 -18.73 -5.20 -1.62
CA PHE A 221 -18.60 -5.39 -3.05
C PHE A 221 -17.12 -5.47 -3.43
N ARG A 222 -16.78 -6.42 -4.30
CA ARG A 222 -15.40 -6.66 -4.76
C ARG A 222 -14.82 -5.47 -5.54
N ASN A 223 -15.64 -4.61 -6.12
CA ASN A 223 -15.19 -3.54 -7.03
C ASN A 223 -14.87 -2.22 -6.29
N GLN A 224 -14.31 -2.32 -5.09
CA GLN A 224 -14.14 -1.21 -4.16
C GLN A 224 -12.74 -1.21 -3.54
N ALA A 225 -12.23 -0.03 -3.18
CA ALA A 225 -10.90 0.17 -2.59
C ALA A 225 -10.59 -0.76 -1.42
N ILE A 226 -11.60 -0.98 -0.58
CA ILE A 226 -11.58 -1.93 0.53
C ILE A 226 -12.80 -2.82 0.43
N ASN A 227 -12.57 -4.11 0.60
CA ASN A 227 -13.59 -5.13 0.65
C ASN A 227 -13.61 -5.79 2.03
N PHE A 228 -14.77 -5.78 2.69
CA PHE A 228 -14.99 -6.40 3.99
C PHE A 228 -15.80 -7.70 3.92
N LYS A 229 -16.03 -8.25 2.73
CA LYS A 229 -16.86 -9.45 2.53
C LYS A 229 -16.43 -10.62 3.41
N ASN A 230 -15.12 -10.80 3.59
CA ASN A 230 -14.59 -11.92 4.35
C ASN A 230 -14.31 -11.57 5.82
N THR A 231 -14.59 -10.34 6.27
CA THR A 231 -14.45 -9.94 7.66
C THR A 231 -15.39 -10.77 8.55
N LYS A 232 -14.85 -11.40 9.58
CA LYS A 232 -15.52 -12.18 10.62
C LYS A 232 -15.23 -11.55 11.98
N GLY A 233 -15.61 -12.22 13.08
CA GLY A 233 -15.41 -11.72 14.44
C GLY A 233 -13.94 -11.56 14.84
N GLY A 234 -13.71 -11.28 16.12
CA GLY A 234 -12.38 -10.93 16.64
C GLY A 234 -11.35 -12.06 16.74
N GLN A 235 -11.75 -13.30 16.49
CA GLN A 235 -10.85 -14.45 16.54
C GLN A 235 -10.10 -14.62 15.21
N PHE A 236 -8.86 -15.11 15.32
CA PHE A 236 -8.11 -15.51 14.14
C PHE A 236 -8.86 -16.63 13.42
N ASP A 237 -9.06 -16.46 12.11
CA ASP A 237 -9.66 -17.46 11.25
C ASP A 237 -9.13 -17.28 9.83
N ILE A 238 -8.97 -18.39 9.11
CA ILE A 238 -8.54 -18.39 7.72
C ILE A 238 -9.63 -17.67 6.92
N MET A 239 -9.20 -16.77 6.03
CA MET A 239 -10.07 -15.84 5.28
C MET A 239 -10.71 -14.71 6.12
N ASN A 240 -10.48 -14.60 7.43
CA ASN A 240 -10.98 -13.44 8.19
C ASN A 240 -10.12 -12.20 7.90
N THR A 241 -10.39 -11.50 6.78
CA THR A 241 -9.52 -10.44 6.29
C THR A 241 -10.24 -9.16 5.91
N ILE A 242 -9.57 -8.02 6.14
CA ILE A 242 -9.80 -6.76 5.45
C ILE A 242 -8.95 -6.79 4.18
N GLU A 243 -9.57 -6.66 3.02
CA GLU A 243 -8.88 -6.72 1.72
C GLU A 243 -8.75 -5.30 1.13
N PHE A 244 -7.52 -4.85 0.93
CA PHE A 244 -7.19 -3.60 0.24
C PHE A 244 -6.89 -3.90 -1.23
N ARG A 245 -7.63 -3.26 -2.14
CA ARG A 245 -7.59 -3.53 -3.59
C ARG A 245 -7.06 -2.37 -4.43
N CYS A 246 -6.82 -1.22 -3.79
CA CYS A 246 -6.33 -0.01 -4.45
C CYS A 246 -4.83 0.03 -4.79
N PRO A 247 -3.93 -0.82 -4.26
CA PRO A 247 -2.55 -0.85 -4.74
C PRO A 247 -2.43 -1.16 -6.24
N ASN A 248 -1.48 -0.51 -6.91
CA ASN A 248 -0.99 -1.00 -8.19
C ASN A 248 -0.06 -2.20 -7.95
N SER A 249 -0.03 -3.15 -8.87
CA SER A 249 0.99 -4.21 -8.83
C SER A 249 2.40 -3.64 -9.06
N SER A 250 3.42 -4.30 -8.54
CA SER A 250 4.82 -3.95 -8.76
C SER A 250 5.72 -5.17 -8.75
N ILE A 251 6.78 -5.14 -9.56
CA ILE A 251 7.91 -6.07 -9.45
C ILE A 251 9.00 -5.56 -8.51
N ASN A 252 8.78 -4.42 -7.84
CA ASN A 252 9.68 -3.92 -6.80
C ASN A 252 9.19 -4.38 -5.41
N PRO A 253 9.93 -5.23 -4.69
CA PRO A 253 9.50 -5.75 -3.39
C PRO A 253 9.40 -4.65 -2.31
N VAL A 254 10.16 -3.55 -2.46
CA VAL A 254 10.12 -2.42 -1.52
C VAL A 254 8.79 -1.68 -1.58
N VAL A 255 8.17 -1.60 -2.76
CA VAL A 255 6.83 -1.01 -2.94
C VAL A 255 5.77 -1.82 -2.18
N TRP A 256 5.84 -3.15 -2.28
CA TRP A 256 4.96 -4.04 -1.53
C TRP A 256 5.17 -3.94 -0.02
N GLN A 257 6.43 -3.97 0.43
CA GLN A 257 6.76 -3.80 1.84
C GLN A 257 6.24 -2.46 2.38
N ASN A 258 6.35 -1.38 1.61
CA ASN A 258 5.82 -0.06 1.97
C ASN A 258 4.29 -0.03 2.04
N ASN A 259 3.61 -0.68 1.10
CA ASN A 259 2.15 -0.82 1.13
C ASN A 259 1.69 -1.60 2.36
N VAL A 260 2.36 -2.72 2.68
CA VAL A 260 2.10 -3.49 3.91
C VAL A 260 2.38 -2.65 5.15
N ASN A 261 3.49 -1.88 5.18
CA ASN A 261 3.82 -1.01 6.29
C ASN A 261 2.72 0.03 6.52
N LEU A 262 2.28 0.73 5.48
CA LEU A 262 1.23 1.73 5.60
C LEU A 262 -0.04 1.13 6.20
N PHE A 263 -0.57 0.07 5.60
CA PHE A 263 -1.83 -0.52 6.05
C PHE A 263 -1.70 -1.14 7.45
N GLY A 264 -0.61 -1.83 7.75
CA GLY A 264 -0.34 -2.36 9.07
C GLY A 264 -0.28 -1.28 10.15
N LYS A 265 0.45 -0.18 9.89
CA LYS A 265 0.57 0.95 10.83
C LYS A 265 -0.74 1.73 10.98
N ILE A 266 -1.57 1.82 9.93
CA ILE A 266 -2.95 2.34 10.04
C ILE A 266 -3.75 1.50 11.04
N LEU A 267 -3.72 0.17 10.91
CA LEU A 267 -4.47 -0.72 11.81
C LEU A 267 -3.96 -0.59 13.25
N MET A 268 -2.64 -0.51 13.45
CA MET A 268 -2.03 -0.25 14.76
C MET A 268 -2.47 1.10 15.35
N LEU A 269 -2.47 2.17 14.55
CA LEU A 269 -2.93 3.49 14.96
C LEU A 269 -4.38 3.46 15.42
N CYS A 270 -5.27 2.73 14.73
CA CYS A 270 -6.69 2.64 15.08
C CYS A 270 -6.94 2.07 16.49
N LYS A 271 -6.02 1.24 16.99
CA LYS A 271 -6.05 0.70 18.37
C LYS A 271 -5.31 1.55 19.39
N SER A 272 -4.42 2.42 18.92
CA SER A 272 -3.51 3.20 19.77
C SER A 272 -4.21 4.38 20.42
N ASP A 273 -3.77 4.75 21.62
CA ASP A 273 -4.16 6.01 22.28
C ASP A 273 -3.57 7.25 21.59
N ARG A 274 -2.62 7.07 20.64
CA ARG A 274 -2.13 8.16 19.77
C ARG A 274 -3.14 8.61 18.72
N TYR A 275 -4.26 7.91 18.54
CA TYR A 275 -5.27 8.28 17.56
C TYR A 275 -5.85 9.66 17.89
N ASP A 276 -5.51 10.68 17.10
CA ASP A 276 -5.97 12.06 17.28
C ASP A 276 -7.43 12.22 16.83
N LYS A 277 -8.34 11.81 17.72
CA LYS A 277 -9.78 11.86 17.47
C LYS A 277 -10.29 13.27 17.20
N ASP A 278 -9.67 14.30 17.79
CA ASP A 278 -10.13 15.68 17.65
C ASP A 278 -9.75 16.27 16.29
N LEU A 279 -8.52 16.04 15.82
CA LEU A 279 -8.11 16.38 14.46
C LEU A 279 -9.00 15.68 13.43
N ILE A 280 -9.18 14.37 13.56
CA ILE A 280 -9.97 13.60 12.60
C ILE A 280 -11.43 14.05 12.58
N ASN A 281 -12.04 14.28 13.75
CA ASN A 281 -13.41 14.80 13.82
C ASN A 281 -13.54 16.22 13.23
N ARG A 282 -12.55 17.10 13.41
CA ARG A 282 -12.54 18.43 12.78
C ARG A 282 -12.51 18.32 11.26
N LYS A 283 -11.64 17.47 10.71
CA LYS A 283 -11.57 17.24 9.25
C LYS A 283 -12.83 16.57 8.71
N LEU A 284 -13.43 15.65 9.46
CA LEU A 284 -14.67 15.00 9.07
C LEU A 284 -15.83 15.99 8.90
N LYS A 285 -15.90 17.03 9.73
CA LYS A 285 -16.88 18.13 9.57
C LYS A 285 -16.63 18.99 8.32
N GLN A 286 -15.41 18.98 7.80
CA GLN A 286 -15.00 19.75 6.62
C GLN A 286 -14.97 18.91 5.33
N TYR A 287 -15.28 17.61 5.43
CA TYR A 287 -15.24 16.69 4.30
C TYR A 287 -16.22 17.12 3.20
N ARG A 288 -15.74 17.22 1.96
CA ARG A 288 -16.55 17.56 0.79
C ARG A 288 -16.65 16.36 -0.13
N LYS A 289 -17.82 16.16 -0.76
CA LYS A 289 -18.04 15.07 -1.73
C LYS A 289 -16.97 15.05 -2.85
N GLN A 290 -16.52 16.22 -3.29
CA GLN A 290 -15.49 16.33 -4.32
C GLN A 290 -14.15 15.71 -3.91
N ASP A 291 -13.86 15.62 -2.61
CA ASP A 291 -12.62 15.06 -2.08
C ASP A 291 -12.49 13.55 -2.35
N SER A 292 -13.57 12.88 -2.78
CA SER A 292 -13.56 11.46 -3.19
C SER A 292 -13.40 11.25 -4.70
N SER A 293 -13.10 12.30 -5.46
CA SER A 293 -12.94 12.18 -6.92
C SER A 293 -11.54 11.68 -7.27
N MET A 294 -11.48 10.64 -8.10
CA MET A 294 -10.24 10.01 -8.54
C MET A 294 -9.27 10.97 -9.23
N ILE A 295 -9.79 12.05 -9.85
CA ILE A 295 -8.96 13.08 -10.49
C ILE A 295 -7.99 13.70 -9.47
N PHE A 296 -8.44 13.93 -8.22
CA PHE A 296 -7.59 14.49 -7.17
C PHE A 296 -6.62 13.46 -6.58
N TYR A 297 -6.79 12.16 -6.83
CA TYR A 297 -5.95 11.14 -6.19
C TYR A 297 -4.58 11.03 -6.86
N GLN A 298 -4.41 11.67 -8.02
CA GLN A 298 -3.13 11.81 -8.71
C GLN A 298 -2.37 13.08 -8.30
N GLU A 299 -2.97 13.99 -7.53
CA GLU A 299 -2.35 15.26 -7.15
C GLU A 299 -1.49 15.15 -5.88
N ILE A 300 -0.49 16.02 -5.76
CA ILE A 300 0.35 16.12 -4.57
C ILE A 300 -0.29 17.09 -3.57
N TYR A 301 -0.73 16.56 -2.42
CA TYR A 301 -1.20 17.30 -1.26
C TYR A 301 -0.17 17.21 -0.13
N LEU A 302 0.98 17.84 -0.33
CA LEU A 302 2.16 17.66 0.53
C LEU A 302 1.86 17.89 2.02
N GLN A 303 1.16 18.97 2.39
CA GLN A 303 0.87 19.26 3.80
C GLN A 303 -0.02 18.19 4.45
N GLU A 304 -0.99 17.64 3.71
CA GLU A 304 -1.83 16.55 4.20
C GLU A 304 -1.09 15.23 4.26
N ALA A 305 -0.18 14.98 3.31
CA ALA A 305 0.70 13.83 3.33
C ALA A 305 1.64 13.86 4.55
N LEU A 306 2.25 15.01 4.86
CA LEU A 306 3.10 15.19 6.04
C LEU A 306 2.31 14.99 7.35
N GLU A 307 1.11 15.55 7.45
CA GLU A 307 0.22 15.38 8.60
C GLU A 307 -0.22 13.91 8.78
N PHE A 308 -0.64 13.26 7.68
CA PHE A 308 -0.99 11.85 7.69
C PHE A 308 0.18 10.95 8.10
N CYS A 309 1.36 11.26 7.60
CA CYS A 309 2.61 10.60 7.91
C CYS A 309 2.96 10.73 9.42
N ASP A 310 2.80 11.92 9.99
CA ASP A 310 2.98 12.16 11.43
C ASP A 310 1.97 11.41 12.30
N LEU A 311 0.74 11.24 11.82
CA LEU A 311 -0.30 10.47 12.53
C LEU A 311 0.01 8.98 12.54
N VAL A 312 0.32 8.40 11.37
CA VAL A 312 0.45 6.95 11.19
C VAL A 312 1.75 6.42 11.78
N PHE A 313 2.87 7.05 11.48
CA PHE A 313 4.19 6.50 11.80
C PHE A 313 4.75 7.06 13.10
N ASN A 314 5.56 6.25 13.79
CA ASN A 314 6.16 6.57 15.09
C ASN A 314 7.70 6.65 15.03
N ASN A 315 8.27 6.69 13.83
CA ASN A 315 9.70 6.83 13.57
C ASN A 315 9.90 7.52 12.22
N ASN A 316 11.04 8.14 12.00
CA ASN A 316 11.31 8.92 10.79
C ASN A 316 11.59 8.03 9.59
N VAL A 317 12.22 6.85 9.76
CA VAL A 317 12.49 5.97 8.62
C VAL A 317 11.20 5.58 7.89
N ASP A 318 10.15 5.19 8.60
CA ASP A 318 8.84 4.92 8.01
C ASP A 318 8.26 6.15 7.32
N LYS A 319 8.43 7.34 7.92
CA LYS A 319 7.95 8.60 7.35
C LYS A 319 8.65 8.94 6.03
N LEU A 320 9.96 8.73 5.97
CA LEU A 320 10.77 8.98 4.77
C LEU A 320 10.41 7.99 3.65
N TYR A 321 10.26 6.71 3.99
CA TYR A 321 9.80 5.69 3.05
C TYR A 321 8.39 6.02 2.51
N PHE A 322 7.50 6.48 3.40
CA PHE A 322 6.18 6.96 3.00
C PHE A 322 6.26 8.13 2.02
N LEU A 323 6.99 9.19 2.38
CA LEU A 323 7.07 10.41 1.60
C LEU A 323 7.70 10.17 0.22
N LYS A 324 8.79 9.39 0.15
CA LYS A 324 9.44 9.09 -1.12
C LYS A 324 8.50 8.36 -2.10
N GLN A 325 7.79 7.34 -1.64
CA GLN A 325 6.82 6.63 -2.47
C GLN A 325 5.57 7.46 -2.77
N TYR A 326 5.12 8.33 -1.87
CA TYR A 326 4.00 9.24 -2.13
C TYR A 326 4.34 10.29 -3.19
N LEU A 327 5.55 10.86 -3.11
CA LEU A 327 6.04 11.87 -4.04
C LEU A 327 6.45 11.30 -5.40
N LYS A 328 6.64 9.98 -5.49
CA LYS A 328 7.12 9.28 -6.69
C LYS A 328 8.57 9.64 -7.06
N SER A 329 9.37 10.04 -6.07
CA SER A 329 10.79 10.36 -6.24
C SER A 329 11.67 9.09 -6.22
N PHE A 330 11.26 8.06 -6.96
CA PHE A 330 12.13 6.91 -7.23
C PHE A 330 13.27 7.37 -8.13
N GLU A 331 14.47 6.81 -7.96
CA GLU A 331 15.57 7.01 -8.89
C GLU A 331 15.10 6.59 -10.29
N TYR A 332 14.74 7.56 -11.13
CA TYR A 332 14.59 7.35 -12.55
C TYR A 332 16.00 7.08 -13.07
N GLN A 333 16.34 5.82 -13.30
CA GLN A 333 17.41 5.52 -14.24
C GLN A 333 16.99 6.12 -15.57
N HIS A 334 17.67 7.20 -15.96
CA HIS A 334 17.53 7.86 -17.25
C HIS A 334 17.56 6.81 -18.38
N ASN A 335 16.39 6.43 -18.87
CA ASN A 335 16.23 6.09 -20.27
C ASN A 335 15.59 7.31 -20.91
N SER A 336 16.32 7.85 -21.87
CA SER A 336 16.07 9.07 -22.62
C SER A 336 14.64 9.18 -23.17
N ASP A 337 14.22 10.42 -23.30
CA ASP A 337 13.04 10.91 -24.03
C ASP A 337 11.70 10.84 -23.28
N GLU A 338 11.46 11.86 -22.44
CA GLU A 338 10.24 12.68 -22.51
C GLU A 338 10.35 13.90 -21.57
N ASN A 339 9.94 15.05 -22.09
CA ASN A 339 10.10 16.39 -21.49
C ASN A 339 9.49 16.51 -20.08
N ILE A 340 10.34 16.65 -19.06
CA ILE A 340 9.93 17.12 -17.74
C ILE A 340 9.87 18.64 -17.76
N LYS A 341 8.66 19.19 -17.65
CA LYS A 341 8.48 20.57 -17.19
C LYS A 341 8.92 20.62 -15.73
N GLN A 342 9.96 21.42 -15.46
CA GLN A 342 10.31 21.89 -14.13
C GLN A 342 9.03 22.29 -13.38
N ILE A 343 8.74 21.58 -12.29
CA ILE A 343 7.84 22.09 -11.25
C ILE A 343 8.69 23.11 -10.49
N VAL A 344 8.44 24.39 -10.78
CA VAL A 344 8.88 25.48 -9.92
C VAL A 344 8.03 25.38 -8.65
N LEU A 345 8.69 25.09 -7.52
CA LEU A 345 8.11 25.10 -6.18
C LEU A 345 7.68 26.50 -5.75
#